data_AF-A0A737H683-F1
#
_entry.id   AF-A0A737H683-F1
#
_cell.length_a   1.000
_cell.length_b   1.000
_cell.length_c   1.000
_cell.angle_alpha   90.00
_cell.angle_beta   90.00
_cell.angle_gamma   90.00
#
_symmetry.space_group_name_H-M   'P 1'
#
loop_
_entity.id
_entity.type
_entity.pdbx_description
1 polymer ?
#
loop_
_entity_poly.entity_id
_entity_poly.type
_entity_poly.pdbx_seq_one_letter_code
_entity_poly.pdbx_strand_id
1 'polypeptide(L)'
;RPLLAVEASHKTGQQSENNEDWATFSSVEAATAQCGTGQVPNSGSLEHLYSEHPDNQMLTEHGWPTNSHPYIAAETSDSQTAYVNLANGNKGYSSQPNYLTCSANEMVSTLDVYFNDDVAVRNAEAKVGEQIKMNVHSTNALNGEVIPYTNFTVTLSPGKQRDGLTTGFTDPSNGELIIDGAAYSAAQAAVYHGITDAQGNA
;
A
#
# COMPACT_ATOMS: atom_id res chain seq x y z
N ARG A 1 12.32 -6.07 9.81
CA ARG A 1 12.87 -6.34 11.17
C ARG A 1 12.83 -5.06 11.97
N PRO A 2 12.66 -5.13 13.29
CA PRO A 2 12.83 -3.98 14.16
C PRO A 2 14.26 -3.43 14.07
N LEU A 3 14.37 -2.15 14.39
CA LEU A 3 15.62 -1.40 14.29
C LEU A 3 16.30 -1.36 15.65
N LEU A 4 17.63 -1.51 15.64
CA LEU A 4 18.43 -1.15 16.79
C LEU A 4 18.31 0.36 17.05
N ALA A 5 18.50 0.78 18.30
CA ALA A 5 18.42 2.19 18.69
C ALA A 5 19.38 3.06 17.87
N VAL A 6 20.56 2.54 17.53
CA VAL A 6 21.56 3.23 16.71
C VAL A 6 21.20 3.28 15.22
N GLU A 7 20.28 2.44 14.75
CA GLU A 7 19.82 2.40 13.35
C GLU A 7 18.64 3.36 13.11
N ALA A 8 17.91 3.75 14.17
CA ALA A 8 16.73 4.60 14.06
C ALA A 8 17.05 6.10 14.27
N SER A 9 16.70 6.91 13.27
CA SER A 9 16.86 8.37 13.28
C SER A 9 15.68 9.10 13.93
N HIS A 10 14.49 8.50 13.96
CA HIS A 10 13.25 9.12 14.47
C HIS A 10 12.65 8.38 15.68
N LYS A 11 13.43 7.53 16.34
CA LYS A 11 12.99 6.87 17.58
C LYS A 11 12.62 7.90 18.66
N THR A 12 11.61 7.59 19.46
CA THR A 12 11.25 8.41 20.64
C THR A 12 11.80 7.84 21.94
N GLY A 13 12.35 6.63 21.89
CA GLY A 13 13.02 5.98 23.01
C GLY A 13 13.83 4.76 22.55
N GLN A 14 14.31 4.00 23.53
CA GLN A 14 14.98 2.74 23.31
C GLN A 14 14.71 1.77 24.47
N GLN A 15 14.87 0.47 24.21
CA GLN A 15 14.73 -0.57 25.21
C GLN A 15 15.82 -1.63 25.02
N SER A 16 16.53 -1.96 26.11
CA SER A 16 17.50 -3.06 26.11
C SER A 16 16.77 -4.41 26.25
N GLU A 17 17.01 -5.32 25.31
CA GLU A 17 16.47 -6.68 25.30
C GLU A 17 17.41 -7.62 24.55
N ASN A 18 17.63 -8.83 25.06
CA ASN A 18 18.48 -9.86 24.45
C ASN A 18 19.93 -9.40 24.14
N ASN A 19 20.49 -8.55 25.00
CA ASN A 19 21.82 -7.92 24.84
C ASN A 19 21.93 -6.90 23.69
N GLU A 20 20.81 -6.41 23.17
CA GLU A 20 20.76 -5.35 22.17
C GLU A 20 19.88 -4.19 22.65
N ASP A 21 20.19 -2.98 22.19
CA ASP A 21 19.36 -1.79 22.42
C ASP A 21 18.47 -1.56 21.19
N TRP A 22 17.17 -1.72 21.36
CA TRP A 22 16.16 -1.62 20.30
C TRP A 22 15.48 -0.25 20.31
N ALA A 23 15.19 0.28 19.14
CA ALA A 23 14.43 1.53 19.00
C ALA A 23 12.96 1.34 19.39
N THR A 24 12.40 2.30 20.13
CA THR A 24 10.96 2.34 20.44
C THR A 24 10.32 3.63 19.94
N PHE A 25 9.03 3.55 19.64
CA PHE A 25 8.21 4.62 19.08
C PHE A 25 6.92 4.76 19.88
N SER A 26 6.60 5.99 20.27
CA SER A 26 5.42 6.32 21.10
C SER A 26 4.33 7.05 20.33
N SER A 27 4.51 7.25 19.03
CA SER A 27 3.50 7.85 18.14
C SER A 27 3.62 7.30 16.72
N VAL A 28 2.48 7.24 16.03
CA VAL A 28 2.42 6.93 14.59
C VAL A 28 3.18 7.95 13.77
N GLU A 29 3.20 9.21 14.19
CA GLU A 29 3.96 10.27 13.52
C GLU A 29 5.47 9.97 13.49
N ALA A 30 6.06 9.60 14.63
CA ALA A 30 7.47 9.24 14.69
C ALA A 30 7.78 7.94 13.92
N ALA A 31 6.88 6.95 14.02
CA ALA A 31 7.00 5.72 13.24
C ALA A 31 6.91 5.98 11.73
N THR A 32 6.03 6.90 11.30
CA THR A 32 5.89 7.32 9.90
C THR A 32 7.13 8.08 9.43
N ALA A 33 7.70 8.96 10.27
CA ALA A 33 8.96 9.63 9.96
C ALA A 33 10.13 8.63 9.82
N GLN A 34 10.08 7.50 10.54
CA GLN A 34 11.08 6.45 10.43
C GLN A 34 10.91 5.57 9.19
N CYS A 35 9.67 5.17 8.87
CA CYS A 35 9.40 4.19 7.82
C CYS A 35 9.07 4.80 6.45
N GLY A 36 8.62 6.05 6.41
CA GLY A 36 7.97 6.63 5.24
C GLY A 36 6.44 6.57 5.33
N THR A 37 5.77 7.47 4.59
CA THR A 37 4.30 7.54 4.53
C THR A 37 3.72 6.23 4.00
N GLY A 38 2.78 5.63 4.74
CA GLY A 38 2.13 4.37 4.37
C GLY A 38 2.94 3.10 4.67
N GLN A 39 4.15 3.24 5.24
CA GLN A 39 5.03 2.10 5.55
C GLN A 39 4.95 1.62 7.01
N VAL A 40 4.16 2.29 7.86
CA VAL A 40 3.81 1.74 9.18
C VAL A 40 2.72 0.69 8.97
N PRO A 41 2.90 -0.57 9.40
CA PRO A 41 1.89 -1.60 9.21
C PRO A 41 0.60 -1.25 9.98
N ASN A 42 -0.55 -1.62 9.43
CA ASN A 42 -1.80 -1.59 10.18
C ASN A 42 -1.88 -2.79 11.13
N SER A 43 -2.86 -2.78 12.05
CA SER A 43 -3.02 -3.83 13.05
C SER A 43 -3.26 -5.19 12.41
N GLY A 44 -4.03 -5.25 11.33
CA GLY A 44 -4.29 -6.49 10.57
C GLY A 44 -3.03 -7.12 9.98
N SER A 45 -2.10 -6.31 9.45
CA SER A 45 -0.81 -6.81 8.93
C SER A 45 0.06 -7.41 10.03
N LEU A 46 0.10 -6.79 11.22
CA LEU A 46 0.84 -7.32 12.36
C LEU A 46 0.16 -8.56 12.97
N GLU A 47 -1.17 -8.62 12.97
CA GLU A 47 -1.92 -9.82 13.37
C GLU A 47 -1.62 -10.98 12.43
N HIS A 48 -1.56 -10.74 11.12
CA HIS A 48 -1.17 -11.76 10.15
C HIS A 48 0.28 -12.22 10.35
N LEU A 49 1.21 -11.29 10.58
CA LEU A 49 2.60 -11.63 10.92
C LEU A 49 2.68 -12.54 12.16
N TYR A 50 1.89 -12.26 13.19
CA TYR A 50 1.78 -13.13 14.36
C TYR A 50 1.16 -14.48 14.01
N SER A 51 0.12 -14.55 13.17
CA SER A 51 -0.52 -15.83 12.83
C SER A 51 0.38 -16.79 12.06
N GLU A 52 1.34 -16.27 11.29
CA GLU A 52 2.37 -17.07 10.62
C GLU A 52 3.48 -17.53 11.57
N HIS A 53 3.63 -16.86 12.72
CA HIS A 53 4.67 -17.11 13.72
C HIS A 53 4.11 -17.07 15.17
N PRO A 54 3.13 -17.94 15.51
CA PRO A 54 2.49 -17.94 16.82
C PRO A 54 3.42 -18.39 17.95
N ASP A 55 2.94 -18.38 19.19
CA ASP A 55 3.65 -18.93 20.36
C ASP A 55 5.07 -18.36 20.55
N ASN A 56 5.21 -17.06 20.28
CA ASN A 56 6.44 -16.29 20.37
C ASN A 56 7.58 -16.74 19.42
N GLN A 57 7.24 -17.36 18.29
CA GLN A 57 8.21 -17.73 17.25
C GLN A 57 8.96 -16.52 16.67
N MET A 58 8.36 -15.33 16.71
CA MET A 58 9.07 -14.09 16.33
C MET A 58 10.35 -13.88 17.15
N LEU A 59 10.36 -14.24 18.44
CA LEU A 59 11.57 -14.23 19.25
C LEU A 59 12.41 -15.49 19.04
N THR A 60 11.81 -16.67 19.15
CA THR A 60 12.56 -17.93 19.27
C THR A 60 13.16 -18.40 17.95
N GLU A 61 12.57 -18.03 16.81
CA GLU A 61 13.03 -18.41 15.47
C GLU A 61 13.68 -17.24 14.73
N HIS A 62 13.12 -16.02 14.87
CA HIS A 62 13.57 -14.85 14.11
C HIS A 62 14.41 -13.86 14.94
N GLY A 63 14.51 -14.04 16.26
CA GLY A 63 15.31 -13.21 17.15
C GLY A 63 14.77 -11.81 17.38
N TRP A 64 13.52 -11.52 17.01
CA TRP A 64 12.92 -10.20 17.21
C TRP A 64 12.60 -9.99 18.70
N PRO A 65 12.76 -8.78 19.25
CA PRO A 65 12.39 -8.48 20.63
C PRO A 65 10.87 -8.53 20.79
N THR A 66 10.40 -9.23 21.82
CA THR A 66 8.97 -9.38 22.13
C THR A 66 8.67 -9.38 23.63
N ASN A 67 9.70 -9.38 24.49
CA ASN A 67 9.51 -9.52 25.93
C ASN A 67 9.08 -8.20 26.59
N SER A 68 9.56 -7.06 26.09
CA SER A 68 9.38 -5.77 26.77
C SER A 68 8.25 -4.92 26.20
N HIS A 69 8.09 -4.88 24.88
CA HIS A 69 7.10 -4.04 24.20
C HIS A 69 6.39 -4.78 23.05
N PRO A 70 5.13 -4.44 22.74
CA PRO A 70 4.46 -4.89 21.53
C PRO A 70 4.91 -4.04 20.32
N TYR A 71 4.34 -4.32 19.16
CA TYR A 71 4.66 -3.64 17.89
C TYR A 71 3.59 -2.61 17.55
N ILE A 72 4.03 -1.41 17.17
CA ILE A 72 3.19 -0.28 16.84
C ILE A 72 2.46 -0.52 15.51
N ALA A 73 1.17 -0.20 15.48
CA ALA A 73 0.35 -0.19 14.28
C ALA A 73 -0.03 1.24 13.89
N ALA A 74 -0.44 1.44 12.64
CA ALA A 74 -0.72 2.76 12.08
C ALA A 74 -1.99 3.43 12.64
N GLU A 75 -2.87 2.69 13.32
CA GLU A 75 -4.12 3.22 13.85
C GLU A 75 -3.92 3.99 15.16
N THR A 76 -4.79 4.97 15.41
CA THR A 76 -4.83 5.72 16.67
C THR A 76 -6.26 5.83 17.20
N SER A 77 -6.41 5.91 18.52
CA SER A 77 -7.69 6.12 19.21
C SER A 77 -7.43 6.88 20.51
N ASP A 78 -8.19 7.94 20.79
CA ASP A 78 -8.05 8.76 22.00
C ASP A 78 -6.59 9.19 22.32
N SER A 79 -5.84 9.60 21.29
CA SER A 79 -4.41 9.96 21.39
C SER A 79 -3.46 8.81 21.78
N GLN A 80 -3.96 7.57 21.76
CA GLN A 80 -3.19 6.35 21.93
C GLN A 80 -2.90 5.72 20.57
N THR A 81 -1.83 4.94 20.49
CA THR A 81 -1.48 4.19 19.27
C THR A 81 -1.91 2.74 19.39
N ALA A 82 -2.41 2.17 18.30
CA ALA A 82 -2.70 0.75 18.22
C ALA A 82 -1.41 -0.08 18.30
N TYR A 83 -1.51 -1.28 18.86
CA TYR A 83 -0.39 -2.22 18.92
C TYR A 83 -0.85 -3.66 18.75
N VAL A 84 0.08 -4.53 18.32
CA VAL A 84 -0.05 -5.98 18.34
C VAL A 84 1.18 -6.59 19.02
N ASN A 85 0.97 -7.47 19.98
CA ASN A 85 2.01 -8.18 20.69
C ASN A 85 2.38 -9.44 19.91
N LEU A 86 3.56 -9.43 19.27
CA LEU A 86 4.02 -10.55 18.45
C LEU A 86 4.48 -11.78 19.27
N ALA A 87 4.47 -11.74 20.61
CA ALA A 87 4.66 -12.93 21.44
C ALA A 87 3.38 -13.76 21.60
N ASN A 88 2.20 -13.12 21.60
CA ASN A 88 0.95 -13.78 22.02
C ASN A 88 -0.31 -13.32 21.28
N GLY A 89 -0.19 -12.43 20.28
CA GLY A 89 -1.31 -11.95 19.46
C GLY A 89 -2.20 -10.91 20.13
N ASN A 90 -1.95 -10.53 21.39
CA ASN A 90 -2.76 -9.52 22.07
C ASN A 90 -2.63 -8.16 21.37
N LYS A 91 -3.75 -7.45 21.27
CA LYS A 91 -3.81 -6.15 20.61
C LYS A 91 -4.63 -5.15 21.42
N GLY A 92 -4.42 -3.88 21.16
CA GLY A 92 -5.16 -2.81 21.81
C GLY A 92 -4.59 -1.45 21.47
N TYR A 93 -4.93 -0.46 22.30
CA TYR A 93 -4.42 0.89 22.20
C TYR A 93 -3.65 1.24 23.47
N SER A 94 -2.53 1.95 23.32
CA SER A 94 -1.68 2.36 24.44
C SER A 94 -0.91 3.64 24.13
N SER A 95 -0.57 4.39 25.17
CA SER A 95 0.36 5.52 25.09
C SER A 95 1.81 5.10 25.41
N GLN A 96 2.04 3.81 25.67
CA GLN A 96 3.38 3.28 25.93
C GLN A 96 4.22 3.22 24.63
N PRO A 97 5.54 3.34 24.73
CA PRO A 97 6.43 3.06 23.59
C PRO A 97 6.26 1.61 23.10
N ASN A 98 6.42 1.42 21.80
CA ASN A 98 6.28 0.14 21.12
C ASN A 98 7.47 -0.07 20.16
N TYR A 99 7.80 -1.32 19.84
CA TYR A 99 8.71 -1.63 18.75
C TYR A 99 8.07 -1.30 17.39
N LEU A 100 8.89 -1.14 16.37
CA LEU A 100 8.44 -0.85 15.01
C LEU A 100 9.12 -1.79 14.03
N THR A 101 8.32 -2.45 13.20
CA THR A 101 8.80 -2.99 11.93
C THR A 101 8.13 -2.20 10.82
N CYS A 102 8.92 -1.61 9.93
CA CYS A 102 8.37 -1.01 8.72
C CYS A 102 7.87 -2.13 7.81
N SER A 103 6.71 -1.93 7.18
CA SER A 103 6.25 -2.75 6.06
C SER A 103 7.31 -2.69 4.96
N ALA A 104 7.65 -3.84 4.36
CA ALA A 104 8.59 -3.90 3.24
C ALA A 104 7.89 -3.68 1.88
N ASN A 105 6.67 -3.15 1.87
CA ASN A 105 5.79 -3.19 0.69
C ASN A 105 6.09 -2.12 -0.36
N GLU A 106 7.18 -1.37 -0.21
CA GLU A 106 7.49 -0.22 -1.06
C GLU A 106 8.16 -0.57 -2.41
N MET A 107 8.35 -1.85 -2.76
CA MET A 107 8.96 -2.21 -4.07
C MET A 107 8.21 -3.22 -4.92
N VAL A 108 7.04 -3.71 -4.49
CA VAL A 108 6.40 -4.82 -5.21
C VAL A 108 4.88 -4.70 -5.32
N SER A 109 4.32 -3.49 -5.30
CA SER A 109 2.93 -3.31 -5.73
C SER A 109 2.85 -3.41 -7.26
N THR A 110 2.05 -4.34 -7.76
CA THR A 110 1.67 -4.45 -9.18
C THR A 110 0.22 -4.05 -9.34
N LEU A 111 -0.05 -3.31 -10.42
CA LEU A 111 -1.39 -3.04 -10.89
C LEU A 111 -1.70 -3.98 -12.05
N ASP A 112 -2.64 -4.89 -11.83
CA ASP A 112 -3.24 -5.70 -12.88
C ASP A 112 -4.43 -4.94 -13.48
N VAL A 113 -4.29 -4.53 -14.74
CA VAL A 113 -5.33 -3.80 -15.47
C VAL A 113 -5.99 -4.72 -16.50
N TYR A 114 -7.32 -4.81 -16.45
CA TYR A 114 -8.11 -5.60 -17.39
C TYR A 114 -9.40 -4.87 -17.78
N PHE A 115 -10.04 -5.32 -18.85
CA PHE A 115 -11.18 -4.62 -19.42
C PHE A 115 -12.44 -5.49 -19.46
N ASN A 116 -13.59 -4.84 -19.36
CA ASN A 116 -14.92 -5.43 -19.54
C ASN A 116 -15.15 -6.68 -18.66
N ASP A 117 -14.66 -6.65 -17.43
CA ASP A 117 -14.83 -7.68 -16.40
C ASP A 117 -14.23 -9.06 -16.75
N ASP A 118 -13.34 -9.11 -17.75
CA ASP A 118 -12.59 -10.30 -18.12
C ASP A 118 -11.09 -10.07 -17.89
N VAL A 119 -10.54 -10.79 -16.90
CA VAL A 119 -9.11 -10.70 -16.51
C VAL A 119 -8.14 -11.08 -17.63
N ALA A 120 -8.59 -11.78 -18.68
CA ALA A 120 -7.77 -12.11 -19.83
C ALA A 120 -7.66 -10.96 -20.85
N VAL A 121 -8.56 -9.98 -20.81
CA VAL A 121 -8.65 -8.91 -21.80
C VAL A 121 -7.75 -7.74 -21.38
N ARG A 122 -6.64 -7.57 -22.08
CA ARG A 122 -5.66 -6.47 -21.87
C ARG A 122 -5.80 -5.31 -22.85
N ASN A 123 -6.59 -5.48 -23.91
CA ASN A 123 -6.90 -4.44 -24.88
C ASN A 123 -8.42 -4.45 -25.10
N ALA A 124 -9.05 -3.29 -25.05
CA ALA A 124 -10.48 -3.15 -25.30
C ALA A 124 -10.74 -2.64 -26.72
N GLU A 125 -11.77 -3.20 -27.35
CA GLU A 125 -12.35 -2.68 -28.59
C GLU A 125 -13.82 -2.34 -28.34
N ALA A 126 -14.25 -1.18 -28.81
CA ALA A 126 -15.63 -0.72 -28.71
C ALA A 126 -15.99 0.12 -29.93
N LYS A 127 -17.29 0.22 -30.24
CA LYS A 127 -17.76 1.18 -31.25
C LYS A 127 -17.79 2.59 -30.66
N VAL A 128 -17.77 3.59 -31.53
CA VAL A 128 -17.93 5.00 -31.12
C VAL A 128 -19.24 5.15 -30.35
N GLY A 129 -19.15 5.71 -29.14
CA GLY A 129 -20.29 5.91 -28.23
C GLY A 129 -20.58 4.75 -27.29
N GLU A 130 -19.92 3.58 -27.44
CA GLU A 130 -19.97 2.51 -26.45
C GLU A 130 -18.97 2.78 -25.31
N GLN A 131 -19.29 2.27 -24.12
CA GLN A 131 -18.43 2.39 -22.95
C GLN A 131 -17.46 1.21 -22.88
N ILE A 132 -16.25 1.50 -22.41
CA ILE A 132 -15.26 0.49 -22.01
C ILE A 132 -15.15 0.56 -20.49
N LYS A 133 -15.23 -0.59 -19.82
CA LYS A 133 -14.94 -0.66 -18.39
C LYS A 133 -13.48 -1.07 -18.21
N MET A 134 -12.71 -0.24 -17.53
CA MET A 134 -11.37 -0.58 -17.07
C MET A 134 -11.46 -0.97 -15.60
N ASN A 135 -10.87 -2.10 -15.25
CA ASN A 135 -10.73 -2.56 -13.88
C ASN A 135 -9.26 -2.51 -13.50
N VAL A 136 -8.96 -2.03 -12.30
CA VAL A 136 -7.61 -2.01 -11.72
C VAL A 136 -7.60 -2.89 -10.48
N HIS A 137 -6.66 -3.82 -10.41
CA HIS A 137 -6.43 -4.64 -9.21
C HIS A 137 -5.01 -4.47 -8.69
N SER A 138 -4.85 -4.16 -7.41
CA SER A 138 -3.55 -3.96 -6.77
C SER A 138 -3.14 -5.15 -5.92
N THR A 139 -2.00 -5.75 -6.26
CA THR A 139 -1.43 -6.90 -5.57
C THR A 139 0.04 -6.71 -5.25
N ASN A 140 0.54 -7.47 -4.29
CA ASN A 140 1.95 -7.62 -4.04
C ASN A 140 2.53 -8.67 -5.01
N ALA A 141 3.46 -8.28 -5.88
CA ALA A 141 4.04 -9.16 -6.90
C ALA A 141 4.94 -10.27 -6.37
N LEU A 142 5.30 -10.31 -5.08
CA LEU A 142 6.07 -11.41 -4.50
C LEU A 142 5.18 -12.56 -4.06
N ASN A 143 4.02 -12.26 -3.48
CA ASN A 143 3.16 -13.25 -2.84
C ASN A 143 1.72 -13.28 -3.39
N GLY A 144 1.35 -12.34 -4.27
CA GLY A 144 0.02 -12.24 -4.88
C GLY A 144 -1.06 -11.67 -3.96
N GLU A 145 -0.69 -11.18 -2.77
CA GLU A 145 -1.67 -10.66 -1.82
C GLU A 145 -2.22 -9.30 -2.24
N VAL A 146 -3.47 -9.03 -1.88
CA VAL A 146 -4.12 -7.74 -2.14
C VAL A 146 -3.42 -6.62 -1.38
N ILE A 147 -3.18 -5.49 -2.07
CA ILE A 147 -2.76 -4.24 -1.45
C ILE A 147 -3.94 -3.25 -1.52
N PRO A 148 -4.63 -2.97 -0.41
CA PRO A 148 -5.78 -2.06 -0.41
C PRO A 148 -5.37 -0.60 -0.58
N TYR A 149 -6.32 0.24 -1.01
CA TYR A 149 -6.15 1.70 -1.02
C TYR A 149 -4.94 2.20 -1.83
N THR A 150 -4.60 1.50 -2.91
CA THR A 150 -3.47 1.84 -3.77
C THR A 150 -3.84 2.99 -4.69
N ASN A 151 -3.10 4.10 -4.61
CA ASN A 151 -3.24 5.21 -5.55
C ASN A 151 -2.69 4.80 -6.93
N PHE A 152 -3.43 5.14 -7.99
CA PHE A 152 -2.99 4.94 -9.36
C PHE A 152 -3.32 6.15 -10.23
N THR A 153 -2.64 6.23 -11.37
CA THR A 153 -2.91 7.24 -12.39
C THR A 153 -3.15 6.59 -13.74
N VAL A 154 -4.03 7.21 -14.53
CA VAL A 154 -4.22 6.85 -15.93
C VAL A 154 -3.76 8.03 -16.76
N THR A 155 -2.83 7.73 -17.67
CA THR A 155 -2.29 8.70 -18.63
C THR A 155 -2.61 8.24 -20.04
N LEU A 156 -2.88 9.21 -20.90
CA LEU A 156 -3.16 8.95 -22.31
C LEU A 156 -1.93 9.28 -23.15
N SER A 157 -1.57 8.35 -24.03
CA SER A 157 -0.72 8.67 -25.17
C SER A 157 -1.59 9.18 -26.34
N PRO A 158 -1.02 9.91 -27.31
CA PRO A 158 -1.75 10.28 -28.51
C PRO A 158 -2.39 9.07 -29.17
N GLY A 159 -3.70 9.15 -29.44
CA GLY A 159 -4.41 8.15 -30.22
C GLY A 159 -3.74 7.94 -31.58
N LYS A 160 -3.85 6.73 -32.12
CA LYS A 160 -3.36 6.39 -33.46
C LYS A 160 -4.49 5.82 -34.31
N GLN A 161 -4.55 6.25 -35.56
CA GLN A 161 -5.37 5.61 -36.58
C GLN A 161 -4.83 4.22 -36.92
N ARG A 162 -5.62 3.41 -37.65
CA ARG A 162 -5.20 2.07 -38.09
C ARG A 162 -3.96 2.08 -39.00
N ASP A 163 -3.70 3.18 -39.69
CA ASP A 163 -2.50 3.40 -40.50
C ASP A 163 -1.30 3.95 -39.70
N GLY A 164 -1.48 4.14 -38.38
CA GLY A 164 -0.45 4.59 -37.45
C GLY A 164 -0.32 6.10 -37.29
N LEU A 165 -1.09 6.90 -38.02
CA LEU A 165 -1.04 8.37 -37.92
C LEU A 165 -1.72 8.87 -36.63
N THR A 166 -1.14 9.89 -36.01
CA THR A 166 -1.68 10.56 -34.80
C THR A 166 -2.47 11.84 -35.13
N THR A 167 -2.79 12.06 -36.41
CA THR A 167 -3.53 13.24 -36.91
C THR A 167 -4.54 12.79 -37.96
N GLY A 168 -5.52 13.63 -38.28
CA GLY A 168 -6.53 13.32 -39.31
C GLY A 168 -7.70 12.47 -38.80
N PHE A 169 -7.91 12.41 -37.48
CA PHE A 169 -9.10 11.80 -36.90
C PHE A 169 -10.38 12.49 -37.43
N THR A 170 -11.37 11.69 -37.82
CA THR A 170 -12.70 12.18 -38.23
C THR A 170 -13.71 12.12 -37.09
N ASP A 171 -13.30 11.59 -35.93
CA ASP A 171 -14.08 11.57 -34.71
C ASP A 171 -14.13 12.98 -34.08
N PRO A 172 -15.33 13.52 -33.81
CA PRO A 172 -15.50 14.79 -33.12
C PRO A 172 -14.79 14.90 -31.76
N SER A 173 -14.53 13.78 -31.08
CA SER A 173 -13.83 13.77 -29.78
C SER A 173 -12.32 14.06 -29.88
N ASN A 174 -11.74 13.99 -31.09
CA ASN A 174 -10.29 14.03 -31.31
C ASN A 174 -9.49 13.01 -30.46
N GLY A 175 -10.10 11.90 -30.05
CA GLY A 175 -9.47 10.88 -29.22
C GLY A 175 -9.46 11.20 -27.73
N GLU A 176 -10.34 12.08 -27.27
CA GLU A 176 -10.63 12.27 -25.85
C GLU A 176 -11.25 11.01 -25.23
N LEU A 177 -10.78 10.64 -24.03
CA LEU A 177 -11.49 9.70 -23.16
C LEU A 177 -12.32 10.49 -22.15
N ILE A 178 -13.58 10.08 -21.99
CA ILE A 178 -14.44 10.59 -20.94
C ILE A 178 -14.40 9.61 -19.78
N ILE A 179 -13.87 10.05 -18.63
CA ILE A 179 -13.85 9.28 -17.39
C ILE A 179 -14.66 10.08 -16.37
N ASP A 180 -15.72 9.47 -15.81
CA ASP A 180 -16.64 10.10 -14.86
C ASP A 180 -17.20 11.46 -15.33
N GLY A 181 -17.38 11.62 -16.63
CA GLY A 181 -17.90 12.85 -17.25
C GLY A 181 -16.86 13.95 -17.48
N ALA A 182 -15.60 13.75 -17.09
CA ALA A 182 -14.49 14.63 -17.40
C ALA A 182 -13.72 14.15 -18.64
N ALA A 183 -13.35 15.07 -19.52
CA ALA A 183 -12.58 14.78 -20.72
C ALA A 183 -11.08 14.78 -20.43
N TYR A 184 -10.39 13.74 -20.92
CA TYR A 184 -8.94 13.58 -20.84
C TYR A 184 -8.40 13.33 -22.26
N SER A 185 -7.44 14.13 -22.69
CA SER A 185 -6.75 13.97 -23.98
C SER A 185 -5.25 14.00 -23.80
N ALA A 186 -4.49 13.56 -24.81
CA ALA A 186 -3.04 13.74 -24.82
C ALA A 186 -2.61 15.21 -25.03
N ALA A 187 -3.50 16.06 -25.54
CA ALA A 187 -3.22 17.49 -25.77
C ALA A 187 -3.36 18.33 -24.49
N GLN A 188 -4.17 17.87 -23.53
CA GLN A 188 -4.23 18.40 -22.18
C GLN A 188 -3.34 17.54 -21.28
N ALA A 189 -2.56 18.12 -20.37
CA ALA A 189 -1.78 17.35 -19.40
C ALA A 189 -2.67 16.70 -18.31
N ALA A 190 -3.90 16.33 -18.65
CA ALA A 190 -4.89 15.81 -17.74
C ALA A 190 -4.57 14.35 -17.41
N VAL A 191 -4.38 14.07 -16.12
CA VAL A 191 -4.13 12.75 -15.57
C VAL A 191 -5.36 12.38 -14.74
N TYR A 192 -5.93 11.21 -15.00
CA TYR A 192 -6.94 10.69 -14.08
C TYR A 192 -6.24 10.07 -12.87
N HIS A 193 -6.76 10.35 -11.68
CA HIS A 193 -6.26 9.81 -10.42
C HIS A 193 -7.35 8.96 -9.78
N GLY A 194 -7.00 7.73 -9.42
CA GLY A 194 -7.89 6.81 -8.73
C GLY A 194 -7.23 6.20 -7.51
N ILE A 195 -8.04 5.56 -6.67
CA ILE A 195 -7.60 4.79 -5.51
C ILE A 195 -8.38 3.48 -5.48
N THR A 196 -7.70 2.36 -5.23
CA THR A 196 -8.38 1.06 -5.08
C THR A 196 -9.09 0.96 -3.73
N ASP A 197 -10.07 0.06 -3.62
CA ASP A 197 -10.83 -0.19 -2.40
C ASP A 197 -10.07 -1.09 -1.39
N ALA A 198 -10.78 -1.54 -0.35
CA ALA A 198 -10.23 -2.44 0.68
C ALA A 198 -9.87 -3.83 0.14
N GLN A 199 -10.37 -4.19 -1.04
CA GLN A 199 -10.09 -5.43 -1.75
C GLN A 199 -9.10 -5.19 -2.90
N GLY A 200 -8.49 -4.00 -2.98
CA GLY A 200 -7.53 -3.64 -4.01
C GLY A 200 -8.15 -3.47 -5.39
N ASN A 201 -9.47 -3.25 -5.51
CA ASN A 201 -10.15 -3.05 -6.80
C ASN A 201 -10.53 -1.58 -7.05
N ALA A 202 -10.54 -1.17 -8.31
CA ALA A 202 -11.19 0.05 -8.80
C ALA A 202 -11.84 -0.20 -10.16
#